data_AF-A0A932SQG8-F1
#
_entry.id   AF-A0A932SQG8-F1
#
_cell.length_a   1.000
_cell.length_b   1.000
_cell.length_c   1.000
_cell.angle_alpha   90.00
_cell.angle_beta   90.00
_cell.angle_gamma   90.00
#
_symmetry.space_group_name_H-M   'P 1'
#
loop_
_entity.id
_entity.type
_entity.pdbx_description
1 polymer ?
#
loop_
_entity_poly.entity_id
_entity_poly.type
_entity_poly.pdbx_seq_one_letter_code
_entity_poly.pdbx_strand_id
1 'polypeptide(L)'
;MNKTPGSVDFQFDIHSGHSEEPFSKTTNDEVAVEEVRDRAKAALASTDIDDRSDDLPFEEPESHQKAREILGRDFISVEAAQRHIRPYTADELEARKVIPYSEEVLRECAGEFALLPTHPLDLPGFQACHPERFVEDPNNPWVGQKQQRKLWSSRVTTVPWLLIRKNPVPDSCSQSQANQEGHLRTKFSKERFVLPCEYADAGLKMFLETRQKLCEGFRIRFAVQTAEGYWVSVGWNGDRLSFYSWRADARENIGSPSARDS
;
A
#
# COMPACT_ATOMS: atom_id res chain seq x y z
N MET A 1 74.52 18.37 5.15
CA MET A 1 74.24 19.16 3.93
C MET A 1 72.83 18.78 3.47
N ASN A 2 71.77 19.31 4.09
CA ASN A 2 71.04 20.54 3.73
C ASN A 2 70.74 20.69 2.24
N LYS A 3 69.48 20.44 1.84
CA LYS A 3 68.53 21.48 1.39
C LYS A 3 67.16 20.87 1.02
N THR A 4 66.14 21.30 1.74
CA THR A 4 64.71 21.23 1.42
C THR A 4 64.36 22.23 0.31
N PRO A 5 63.33 21.95 -0.50
CA PRO A 5 62.26 22.92 -0.76
C PRO A 5 60.89 22.22 -0.75
N GLY A 6 59.74 22.82 -0.47
CA GLY A 6 59.32 24.19 -0.25
C GLY A 6 57.79 24.13 -0.31
N SER A 7 57.14 24.43 0.82
CA SER A 7 55.67 24.45 0.99
C SER A 7 55.05 25.53 0.11
N VAL A 8 53.94 25.22 -0.56
CA VAL A 8 53.14 26.20 -1.31
C VAL A 8 51.88 26.46 -0.48
N ASP A 9 51.82 27.65 0.11
CA ASP A 9 50.66 28.16 0.83
C ASP A 9 49.58 28.62 -0.16
N PHE A 10 48.37 28.08 -0.03
CA PHE A 10 47.16 28.62 -0.65
C PHE A 10 46.40 29.43 0.41
N GLN A 11 46.53 30.76 0.36
CA GLN A 11 45.62 31.67 1.04
C GLN A 11 44.34 31.83 0.20
N PHE A 12 43.19 31.47 0.77
CA PHE A 12 41.89 31.94 0.30
C PHE A 12 41.36 32.96 1.30
N ASP A 13 41.38 34.23 0.88
CA ASP A 13 40.63 35.32 1.50
C ASP A 13 39.15 35.16 1.15
N ILE A 14 38.29 35.03 2.16
CA ILE A 14 36.85 35.30 2.02
C ILE A 14 36.40 36.09 3.25
N HIS A 15 36.36 37.42 3.11
CA HIS A 15 35.57 38.30 3.96
C HIS A 15 34.38 38.80 3.15
N SER A 16 33.15 38.49 3.58
CA SER A 16 32.04 39.46 3.59
C SER A 16 30.76 38.87 4.20
N GLY A 17 30.39 39.43 5.37
CA GLY A 17 29.04 39.81 5.77
C GLY A 17 27.89 38.81 5.64
N HIS A 18 27.49 38.20 6.76
CA HIS A 18 26.11 37.76 6.95
C HIS A 18 25.38 38.73 7.88
N SER A 19 24.52 39.55 7.28
CA SER A 19 23.38 40.18 7.93
C SER A 19 22.33 39.11 8.20
N GLU A 20 21.92 38.98 9.46
CA GLU A 20 20.77 38.16 9.87
C GLU A 20 19.47 38.86 9.45
N GLU A 21 18.79 38.31 8.44
CA GLU A 21 17.36 38.54 8.23
C GLU A 21 16.58 37.30 8.72
N PRO A 22 15.45 37.48 9.43
CA PRO A 22 14.65 36.35 9.89
C PRO A 22 13.89 35.74 8.72
N PHE A 23 14.32 34.56 8.28
CA PHE A 23 13.60 33.74 7.31
C PHE A 23 12.29 33.20 7.92
N SER A 24 11.21 33.94 7.75
CA SER A 24 9.86 33.38 7.72
C SER A 24 9.66 32.66 6.38
N LYS A 25 10.15 31.42 6.28
CA LYS A 25 9.81 30.50 5.19
C LYS A 25 8.84 29.47 5.73
N THR A 26 7.54 29.73 5.60
CA THR A 26 6.57 28.66 5.46
C THR A 26 6.97 27.90 4.21
N THR A 27 7.59 26.73 4.39
CA THR A 27 8.13 25.94 3.29
C THR A 27 6.99 25.50 2.38
N ASN A 28 7.20 25.58 1.06
CA ASN A 28 6.27 25.08 0.02
C ASN A 28 5.77 23.63 0.28
N ASP A 29 6.46 22.87 1.13
CA ASP A 29 6.09 21.51 1.52
C ASP A 29 4.93 21.45 2.52
N GLU A 30 4.78 22.41 3.45
CA GLU A 30 3.61 22.45 4.37
C GLU A 30 2.34 22.80 3.60
N VAL A 31 2.42 23.77 2.69
CA VAL A 31 1.31 24.15 1.80
C VAL A 31 0.89 22.96 0.93
N ALA A 32 1.84 22.14 0.46
CA ALA A 32 1.55 20.96 -0.35
C ALA A 32 0.89 19.82 0.44
N VAL A 33 1.25 19.62 1.71
CA VAL A 33 0.61 18.62 2.59
C VAL A 33 -0.80 19.05 2.96
N GLU A 34 -1.00 20.35 3.24
CA GLU A 34 -2.31 20.91 3.52
C GLU A 34 -3.23 20.84 2.28
N GLU A 35 -2.74 21.16 1.08
CA GLU A 35 -3.49 21.02 -0.18
C GLU A 35 -3.88 19.56 -0.49
N VAL A 36 -3.02 18.58 -0.20
CA VAL A 36 -3.35 17.16 -0.41
C VAL A 36 -4.40 16.71 0.61
N ARG A 37 -4.28 17.14 1.87
CA ARG A 37 -5.27 16.86 2.91
C ARG A 37 -6.61 17.51 2.60
N ASP A 38 -6.59 18.72 2.08
CA ASP A 38 -7.79 19.47 1.71
C ASP A 38 -8.40 18.92 0.43
N ARG A 39 -7.62 18.40 -0.52
CA ARG A 39 -8.15 17.63 -1.67
C ARG A 39 -8.73 16.29 -1.25
N ALA A 40 -8.13 15.59 -0.29
CA ALA A 40 -8.68 14.35 0.23
C ALA A 40 -9.97 14.60 1.01
N LYS A 41 -10.00 15.64 1.87
CA LYS A 41 -11.21 16.10 2.54
C LYS A 41 -12.25 16.61 1.55
N ALA A 42 -11.87 17.34 0.52
CA ALA A 42 -12.77 17.81 -0.52
C ALA A 42 -13.28 16.65 -1.38
N ALA A 43 -12.49 15.61 -1.65
CA ALA A 43 -12.98 14.41 -2.31
C ALA A 43 -13.96 13.62 -1.42
N LEU A 44 -13.75 13.65 -0.09
CA LEU A 44 -14.67 13.11 0.92
C LEU A 44 -15.90 13.98 1.18
N ALA A 45 -15.86 15.29 0.84
CA ALA A 45 -16.94 16.26 1.05
C ALA A 45 -17.68 16.65 -0.24
N SER A 46 -17.07 16.42 -1.41
CA SER A 46 -17.61 16.61 -2.76
C SER A 46 -18.39 15.38 -3.24
N THR A 47 -18.42 14.30 -2.46
CA THR A 47 -19.60 13.46 -2.39
C THR A 47 -20.71 14.34 -1.82
N ASP A 48 -21.35 15.11 -2.69
CA ASP A 48 -22.70 15.63 -2.46
C ASP A 48 -23.53 14.42 -2.04
N ILE A 49 -23.73 14.31 -0.73
CA ILE A 49 -24.73 13.43 -0.13
C ILE A 49 -26.05 14.09 -0.53
N ASP A 50 -26.49 13.79 -1.75
CA ASP A 50 -27.90 13.88 -2.08
C ASP A 50 -28.59 12.94 -1.08
N ASP A 51 -29.32 13.56 -0.15
CA ASP A 51 -30.09 13.00 0.96
C ASP A 51 -31.29 12.16 0.44
N ARG A 52 -30.99 11.33 -0.55
CA ARG A 52 -31.87 10.52 -1.41
C ARG A 52 -31.18 9.26 -1.92
N SER A 53 -30.09 8.79 -1.30
CA SER A 53 -29.79 7.37 -1.43
C SER A 53 -30.88 6.62 -0.68
N ASP A 54 -31.86 6.13 -1.41
CA ASP A 54 -32.50 4.86 -1.06
C ASP A 54 -31.34 3.91 -0.72
N ASP A 55 -31.10 3.70 0.58
CA ASP A 55 -30.27 2.64 1.15
C ASP A 55 -30.91 1.33 0.74
N LEU A 56 -30.85 1.00 -0.54
CA LEU A 56 -31.13 -0.34 -1.00
C LEU A 56 -29.97 -1.18 -0.45
N PRO A 57 -30.22 -2.07 0.53
CA PRO A 57 -29.18 -2.94 1.02
C PRO A 57 -28.60 -3.70 -0.18
N PHE A 58 -27.27 -3.72 -0.29
CA PHE A 58 -26.61 -4.58 -1.28
C PHE A 58 -27.04 -6.02 -0.99
N GLU A 59 -27.98 -6.54 -1.78
CA GLU A 59 -28.47 -7.89 -1.63
C GLU A 59 -27.34 -8.86 -1.99
N GLU A 60 -26.89 -9.63 -1.01
CA GLU A 60 -25.74 -10.52 -1.14
C GLU A 60 -26.01 -11.61 -2.19
N PRO A 61 -25.33 -11.59 -3.36
CA PRO A 61 -25.56 -12.56 -4.42
C PRO A 61 -25.18 -13.98 -3.97
N GLU A 62 -25.76 -15.01 -4.60
CA GLU A 62 -25.46 -16.43 -4.29
C GLU A 62 -23.96 -16.73 -4.34
N SER A 63 -23.22 -16.12 -5.27
CA SER A 63 -21.76 -16.30 -5.38
C SER A 63 -21.02 -15.81 -4.13
N HIS A 64 -21.48 -14.75 -3.47
CA HIS A 64 -20.89 -14.23 -2.23
C HIS A 64 -21.21 -15.15 -1.06
N GLN A 65 -22.45 -15.64 -0.97
CA GLN A 65 -22.86 -16.60 0.06
C GLN A 65 -21.99 -17.86 0.00
N LYS A 66 -21.80 -18.42 -1.19
CA LYS A 66 -20.92 -19.57 -1.41
C LYS A 66 -19.46 -19.29 -1.08
N ALA A 67 -18.94 -18.13 -1.48
CA ALA A 67 -17.58 -17.73 -1.14
C ALA A 67 -17.38 -17.61 0.38
N ARG A 68 -18.36 -17.04 1.07
CA ARG A 68 -18.40 -16.94 2.53
C ARG A 68 -18.46 -18.32 3.20
N GLU A 69 -19.26 -19.25 2.68
CA GLU A 69 -19.31 -20.63 3.18
C GLU A 69 -17.97 -21.35 3.04
N ILE A 70 -17.26 -21.14 1.92
CA ILE A 70 -15.97 -21.80 1.63
C ILE A 70 -14.82 -21.18 2.45
N LEU A 71 -14.74 -19.85 2.50
CA LEU A 71 -13.61 -19.12 3.09
C LEU A 71 -13.84 -18.71 4.55
N GLY A 72 -15.08 -18.72 5.02
CA GLY A 72 -15.45 -18.31 6.37
C GLY A 72 -15.00 -16.88 6.67
N ARG A 73 -14.18 -16.73 7.72
CA ARG A 73 -13.64 -15.43 8.16
C ARG A 73 -12.65 -14.80 7.18
N ASP A 74 -12.14 -15.56 6.23
CA ASP A 74 -11.22 -15.06 5.21
C ASP A 74 -11.96 -14.41 4.03
N PHE A 75 -13.30 -14.35 4.06
CA PHE A 75 -14.13 -13.58 3.15
C PHE A 75 -14.55 -12.25 3.79
N ILE A 76 -14.23 -11.14 3.13
CA ILE A 76 -14.72 -9.81 3.50
C ILE A 76 -15.85 -9.43 2.55
N SER A 77 -17.03 -9.11 3.09
CA SER A 77 -18.19 -8.74 2.29
C SER A 77 -18.09 -7.32 1.73
N VAL A 78 -18.90 -7.03 0.70
CA VAL A 78 -19.07 -5.66 0.16
C VAL A 78 -19.54 -4.70 1.25
N GLU A 79 -20.51 -5.12 2.08
CA GLU A 79 -20.99 -4.33 3.21
C GLU A 79 -19.86 -4.00 4.21
N ALA A 80 -19.04 -4.99 4.58
CA ALA A 80 -17.91 -4.76 5.48
C ALA A 80 -16.88 -3.79 4.87
N ALA A 81 -16.59 -3.94 3.58
CA ALA A 81 -15.70 -3.01 2.87
C ALA A 81 -16.25 -1.57 2.85
N GLN A 82 -17.55 -1.39 2.61
CA GLN A 82 -18.19 -0.07 2.62
C GLN A 82 -18.17 0.58 4.00
N ARG A 83 -18.44 -0.22 5.04
CA ARG A 83 -18.43 0.21 6.45
C ARG A 83 -17.07 0.76 6.88
N HIS A 84 -15.99 0.12 6.42
CA HIS A 84 -14.64 0.48 6.84
C HIS A 84 -14.03 1.59 6.00
N ILE A 85 -14.21 1.59 4.67
CA ILE A 85 -13.49 2.52 3.78
C ILE A 85 -14.36 3.68 3.33
N ARG A 86 -15.33 3.41 2.44
CA ARG A 86 -16.37 4.35 2.00
C ARG A 86 -17.47 3.58 1.25
N PRO A 87 -18.68 4.15 1.10
CA PRO A 87 -19.66 3.60 0.18
C PRO A 87 -19.11 3.47 -1.25
N TYR A 88 -19.49 2.39 -1.93
CA TYR A 88 -19.26 2.22 -3.37
C TYR A 88 -20.30 3.02 -4.17
N THR A 89 -19.91 3.51 -5.35
CA THR A 89 -20.87 4.02 -6.34
C THR A 89 -21.68 2.85 -6.94
N ALA A 90 -22.78 3.16 -7.63
CA ALA A 90 -23.59 2.13 -8.31
C ALA A 90 -22.76 1.28 -9.30
N ASP A 91 -21.90 1.92 -10.11
CA ASP A 91 -21.02 1.23 -11.04
C ASP A 91 -19.96 0.37 -10.33
N GLU A 92 -19.43 0.86 -9.20
CA GLU A 92 -18.51 0.09 -8.37
C GLU A 92 -19.19 -1.13 -7.73
N LEU A 93 -20.44 -1.00 -7.29
CA LEU A 93 -21.24 -2.13 -6.77
C LEU A 93 -21.55 -3.15 -7.87
N GLU A 94 -21.93 -2.68 -9.06
CA GLU A 94 -22.21 -3.54 -10.21
C GLU A 94 -21.01 -4.42 -10.55
N ALA A 95 -19.81 -3.82 -10.62
CA ALA A 95 -18.57 -4.55 -10.88
C ALA A 95 -18.23 -5.61 -9.80
N ARG A 96 -18.86 -5.52 -8.61
CA ARG A 96 -18.64 -6.44 -7.48
C ARG A 96 -19.78 -7.44 -7.29
N LYS A 97 -20.82 -7.42 -8.11
CA LYS A 97 -21.92 -8.40 -8.03
C LYS A 97 -21.47 -9.84 -8.22
N VAL A 98 -20.46 -10.06 -9.06
CA VAL A 98 -19.96 -11.40 -9.37
C VAL A 98 -18.51 -11.55 -8.88
N ILE A 99 -18.27 -12.61 -8.11
CA ILE A 99 -16.92 -13.03 -7.72
C ILE A 99 -16.26 -13.77 -8.91
N PRO A 100 -15.08 -13.33 -9.40
CA PRO A 100 -14.48 -13.87 -10.62
C PRO A 100 -13.70 -15.17 -10.39
N TYR A 101 -13.98 -15.91 -9.32
CA TYR A 101 -13.27 -17.14 -8.96
C TYR A 101 -14.26 -18.30 -8.84
N SER A 102 -13.92 -19.46 -9.39
CA SER A 102 -14.75 -20.66 -9.26
C SER A 102 -14.72 -21.20 -7.83
N GLU A 103 -15.73 -21.97 -7.43
CA GLU A 103 -15.76 -22.59 -6.10
C GLU A 103 -14.56 -23.51 -5.87
N GLU A 104 -14.07 -24.19 -6.91
CA GLU A 104 -12.87 -25.04 -6.84
C GLU A 104 -11.62 -24.21 -6.50
N VAL A 105 -11.45 -23.03 -7.10
CA VAL A 105 -10.35 -22.12 -6.79
C VAL A 105 -10.46 -21.61 -5.35
N LEU A 106 -11.67 -21.26 -4.91
CA LEU A 106 -11.89 -20.81 -3.53
C LEU A 106 -11.58 -21.92 -2.52
N ARG A 107 -11.94 -23.18 -2.83
CA ARG A 107 -11.60 -24.34 -1.99
C ARG A 107 -10.10 -24.62 -1.97
N GLU A 108 -9.41 -24.50 -3.11
CA GLU A 108 -7.93 -24.61 -3.20
C GLU A 108 -7.24 -23.54 -2.33
N CYS A 109 -7.79 -22.33 -2.29
CA CYS A 109 -7.21 -21.20 -1.58
C CYS A 109 -7.66 -21.06 -0.11
N ALA A 110 -8.60 -21.89 0.35
CA ALA A 110 -9.15 -21.80 1.69
C ALA A 110 -8.07 -21.97 2.77
N GLY A 111 -8.09 -21.09 3.78
CA GLY A 111 -7.11 -21.11 4.88
C GLY A 111 -5.76 -20.45 4.55
N GLU A 112 -5.39 -20.29 3.28
CA GLU A 112 -4.16 -19.63 2.86
C GLU A 112 -4.37 -18.22 2.30
N PHE A 113 -5.54 -17.96 1.72
CA PHE A 113 -5.88 -16.69 1.09
C PHE A 113 -7.09 -16.04 1.76
N ALA A 114 -7.24 -14.74 1.53
CA ALA A 114 -8.43 -13.97 1.85
C ALA A 114 -9.03 -13.36 0.57
N LEU A 115 -10.34 -13.37 0.46
CA LEU A 115 -11.09 -12.76 -0.64
C LEU A 115 -11.79 -11.50 -0.15
N LEU A 116 -11.60 -10.40 -0.87
CA LEU A 116 -12.22 -9.12 -0.54
C LEU A 116 -12.52 -8.29 -1.78
N PRO A 117 -13.59 -7.48 -1.76
CA PRO A 117 -13.83 -6.48 -2.78
C PRO A 117 -12.84 -5.34 -2.57
N THR A 118 -12.27 -4.82 -3.65
CA THR A 118 -11.25 -3.76 -3.59
C THR A 118 -11.90 -2.38 -3.58
N HIS A 119 -11.17 -1.32 -3.23
CA HIS A 119 -11.57 0.05 -3.58
C HIS A 119 -10.63 0.63 -4.64
N PRO A 120 -11.13 1.43 -5.60
CA PRO A 120 -10.28 2.09 -6.60
C PRO A 120 -9.63 3.35 -6.02
N LEU A 121 -8.97 3.20 -4.87
CA LEU A 121 -8.18 4.24 -4.22
C LEU A 121 -6.70 3.96 -4.44
N ASP A 122 -5.92 5.04 -4.44
CA ASP A 122 -4.49 4.95 -4.34
C ASP A 122 -4.07 4.87 -2.86
N LEU A 123 -2.77 4.73 -2.61
CA LEU A 123 -2.29 4.58 -1.23
C LEU A 123 -2.58 5.82 -0.35
N PRO A 124 -2.39 7.08 -0.82
CA PRO A 124 -2.85 8.26 -0.10
C PRO A 124 -4.34 8.23 0.22
N GLY A 125 -5.20 7.76 -0.69
CA GLY A 125 -6.63 7.63 -0.45
C GLY A 125 -6.95 6.69 0.73
N PHE A 126 -6.34 5.50 0.76
CA PHE A 126 -6.53 4.56 1.88
C PHE A 126 -6.03 5.13 3.21
N GLN A 127 -4.92 5.86 3.16
CA GLN A 127 -4.39 6.52 4.34
C GLN A 127 -5.30 7.64 4.83
N ALA A 128 -5.90 8.42 3.95
CA ALA A 128 -6.84 9.47 4.33
C ALA A 128 -8.08 8.91 5.04
N CYS A 129 -8.54 7.70 4.67
CA CYS A 129 -9.62 7.01 5.36
C CYS A 129 -9.24 6.57 6.79
N HIS A 130 -7.99 6.14 7.00
CA HIS A 130 -7.51 5.61 8.29
C HIS A 130 -6.11 6.11 8.66
N PRO A 131 -5.91 7.42 8.91
CA PRO A 131 -4.58 7.96 9.15
C PRO A 131 -3.91 7.34 10.38
N GLU A 132 -4.69 6.92 11.39
CA GLU A 132 -4.21 6.26 12.61
C GLU A 132 -3.68 4.84 12.39
N ARG A 133 -3.95 4.25 11.21
CA ARG A 133 -3.50 2.92 10.81
C ARG A 133 -2.26 2.93 9.94
N PHE A 134 -1.68 4.10 9.70
CA PHE A 134 -0.41 4.22 8.99
C PHE A 134 0.64 4.80 9.92
N VAL A 135 1.87 4.28 9.81
CA VAL A 135 3.04 4.91 10.40
C VAL A 135 3.49 5.99 9.43
N GLU A 136 3.33 7.24 9.83
CA GLU A 136 3.91 8.38 9.15
C GLU A 136 4.92 9.09 10.04
N ASP A 137 6.04 9.47 9.43
CA ASP A 137 6.92 10.49 9.99
C ASP A 137 6.41 11.86 9.48
N PRO A 138 5.96 12.77 10.37
CA PRO A 138 5.51 14.10 9.98
C PRO A 138 6.56 14.89 9.17
N ASN A 139 7.85 14.61 9.40
CA ASN A 139 8.95 15.28 8.70
C ASN A 139 9.30 14.59 7.37
N ASN A 140 8.79 13.37 7.14
CA ASN A 140 9.08 12.57 5.96
C ASN A 140 7.90 11.65 5.60
N PRO A 141 6.74 12.21 5.20
CA PRO A 141 5.53 11.42 4.98
C PRO A 141 5.73 10.45 3.82
N TRP A 142 5.60 9.15 4.12
CA TRP A 142 6.03 8.11 3.19
C TRP A 142 5.16 8.04 1.93
N VAL A 143 3.89 8.38 2.09
CA VAL A 143 2.84 8.27 1.07
C VAL A 143 2.58 9.63 0.40
N GLY A 144 2.84 10.75 1.10
CA GLY A 144 2.59 12.11 0.63
C GLY A 144 3.72 12.81 -0.14
N GLN A 145 4.96 12.33 -0.13
CA GLN A 145 6.07 13.00 -0.83
C GLN A 145 6.07 12.81 -2.36
N LYS A 146 6.08 13.94 -3.09
CA LYS A 146 5.53 14.08 -4.44
C LYS A 146 6.42 13.63 -5.61
N GLN A 147 7.75 13.62 -5.48
CA GLN A 147 8.62 13.32 -6.64
C GLN A 147 9.11 11.87 -6.65
N GLN A 148 9.55 11.34 -5.52
CA GLN A 148 10.20 10.02 -5.51
C GLN A 148 9.22 8.84 -5.44
N ARG A 149 8.02 9.07 -4.90
CA ARG A 149 7.11 8.00 -4.46
C ARG A 149 5.75 8.04 -5.13
N LYS A 150 5.34 9.22 -5.61
CA LYS A 150 4.09 9.44 -6.34
C LYS A 150 3.86 8.41 -7.45
N LEU A 151 4.89 8.03 -8.20
CA LEU A 151 4.74 7.09 -9.33
C LEU A 151 4.20 5.70 -8.94
N TRP A 152 4.61 5.17 -7.79
CA TRP A 152 4.13 3.86 -7.33
C TRP A 152 2.97 4.01 -6.33
N SER A 153 2.92 5.10 -5.55
CA SER A 153 1.87 5.33 -4.54
C SER A 153 0.55 5.81 -5.13
N SER A 154 0.57 6.43 -6.32
CA SER A 154 -0.64 6.89 -7.04
C SER A 154 -1.28 5.81 -7.91
N ARG A 155 -0.78 4.57 -7.87
CA ARG A 155 -1.41 3.45 -8.58
C ARG A 155 -2.69 3.09 -7.84
N VAL A 156 -3.78 2.95 -8.59
CA VAL A 156 -5.07 2.51 -8.06
C VAL A 156 -5.29 1.03 -8.31
N THR A 157 -6.04 0.39 -7.43
CA THR A 157 -6.50 -0.98 -7.65
C THR A 157 -7.62 -0.97 -8.69
N THR A 158 -7.47 -1.77 -9.75
CA THR A 158 -8.44 -1.81 -10.87
C THR A 158 -9.32 -3.06 -10.89
N VAL A 159 -8.88 -4.14 -10.24
CA VAL A 159 -9.67 -5.39 -10.16
C VAL A 159 -10.76 -5.25 -9.10
N PRO A 160 -12.01 -5.67 -9.33
CA PRO A 160 -13.11 -5.50 -8.37
C PRO A 160 -12.98 -6.40 -7.13
N TRP A 161 -12.35 -7.57 -7.30
CA TRP A 161 -12.11 -8.56 -6.26
C TRP A 161 -10.63 -8.91 -6.22
N LEU A 162 -10.13 -9.17 -5.02
CA LEU A 162 -8.76 -9.59 -4.78
C LEU A 162 -8.75 -10.83 -3.88
N LEU A 163 -8.18 -11.93 -4.39
CA LEU A 163 -7.89 -13.14 -3.62
C LEU A 163 -6.40 -13.15 -3.26
N ILE A 164 -6.05 -12.65 -2.07
CA ILE A 164 -4.68 -12.36 -1.63
C ILE A 164 -4.17 -13.38 -0.62
N ARG A 165 -2.89 -13.78 -0.69
CA ARG A 165 -2.29 -14.65 0.33
C ARG A 165 -2.21 -13.95 1.69
N LYS A 166 -2.54 -14.71 2.75
CA LYS A 166 -2.41 -14.26 4.14
C LYS A 166 -0.99 -14.32 4.67
N ASN A 167 -0.14 -15.16 4.09
CA ASN A 167 1.26 -15.30 4.45
C ASN A 167 2.14 -14.94 3.24
N PRO A 168 3.43 -14.62 3.44
CA PRO A 168 4.35 -14.50 2.32
C PRO A 168 4.33 -15.77 1.46
N VAL A 169 4.61 -15.62 0.17
CA VAL A 169 4.78 -16.76 -0.74
C VAL A 169 5.77 -17.76 -0.10
N PRO A 170 5.43 -19.06 0.01
CA PRO A 170 6.30 -20.05 0.64
C PRO A 170 7.71 -20.02 0.03
N ASP A 171 8.73 -20.16 0.86
CA ASP A 171 10.17 -20.08 0.50
C ASP A 171 10.64 -18.76 -0.13
N SER A 172 9.81 -17.71 -0.21
CA SER A 172 10.24 -16.41 -0.80
C SER A 172 11.11 -15.57 0.13
N CYS A 173 11.16 -15.88 1.42
CA CYS A 173 11.96 -15.15 2.40
C CYS A 173 13.47 -15.34 2.15
N SER A 174 14.31 -14.38 2.56
CA SER A 174 15.77 -14.46 2.39
C SER A 174 16.26 -14.53 0.95
N GLN A 175 15.45 -14.10 -0.02
CA GLN A 175 15.81 -14.13 -1.44
C GLN A 175 16.05 -12.71 -2.00
N SER A 176 16.84 -12.63 -3.07
CA SER A 176 16.93 -11.42 -3.89
C SER A 176 15.58 -11.17 -4.58
N GLN A 177 15.32 -9.92 -4.99
CA GLN A 177 14.09 -9.61 -5.73
C GLN A 177 13.93 -10.46 -7.00
N ALA A 178 15.01 -10.64 -7.77
CA ALA A 178 14.97 -11.46 -8.98
C ALA A 178 14.65 -12.94 -8.68
N ASN A 179 15.17 -13.49 -7.58
CA ASN A 179 14.86 -14.85 -7.16
C ASN A 179 13.41 -14.98 -6.71
N GLN A 180 12.90 -14.00 -5.95
CA GLN A 180 11.48 -13.95 -5.57
C GLN A 180 10.55 -13.93 -6.79
N GLU A 181 10.88 -13.12 -7.80
CA GLU A 181 10.14 -13.06 -9.07
C GLU A 181 10.20 -14.37 -9.84
N GLY A 182 11.38 -14.98 -9.97
CA GLY A 182 11.54 -16.28 -10.60
C GLY A 182 10.77 -17.37 -9.86
N HIS A 183 10.81 -17.37 -8.53
CA HIS A 183 10.16 -18.35 -7.68
C HIS A 183 8.64 -18.27 -7.77
N LEU A 184 8.06 -17.06 -7.71
CA LEU A 184 6.62 -16.89 -7.91
C LEU A 184 6.19 -17.43 -9.28
N ARG A 185 6.88 -17.01 -10.35
CA ARG A 185 6.54 -17.43 -11.72
C ARG A 185 6.66 -18.93 -11.96
N THR A 186 7.62 -19.59 -11.31
CA THR A 186 7.90 -21.01 -11.56
C THR A 186 7.14 -21.97 -10.65
N LYS A 187 6.94 -21.61 -9.37
CA LYS A 187 6.28 -22.48 -8.39
C LYS A 187 4.82 -22.14 -8.15
N PHE A 188 4.41 -20.90 -8.42
CA PHE A 188 3.07 -20.38 -8.15
C PHE A 188 2.52 -19.69 -9.40
N SER A 189 2.51 -20.42 -10.54
CA SER A 189 2.21 -19.86 -11.86
C SER A 189 0.81 -19.28 -12.06
N LYS A 190 -0.10 -19.52 -11.11
CA LYS A 190 -1.47 -18.97 -11.08
C LYS A 190 -1.58 -17.72 -10.20
N GLU A 191 -0.46 -17.25 -9.67
CA GLU A 191 -0.41 -16.09 -8.79
C GLU A 191 0.46 -14.99 -9.38
N ARG A 192 0.11 -13.76 -9.02
CA ARG A 192 0.83 -12.55 -9.42
C ARG A 192 1.31 -11.77 -8.21
N PHE A 193 2.26 -10.87 -8.46
CA PHE A 193 2.63 -9.86 -7.48
C PHE A 193 1.46 -8.93 -7.20
N VAL A 194 1.32 -8.60 -5.93
CA VAL A 194 0.37 -7.59 -5.43
C VAL A 194 1.02 -6.22 -5.55
N LEU A 195 0.24 -5.16 -5.75
CA LEU A 195 0.67 -3.77 -5.66
C LEU A 195 0.66 -3.27 -4.20
N PRO A 196 1.48 -2.28 -3.83
CA PRO A 196 1.43 -1.73 -2.46
C PRO A 196 0.04 -1.23 -2.04
N CYS A 197 -0.73 -0.62 -2.94
CA CYS A 197 -2.09 -0.17 -2.68
C CYS A 197 -3.07 -1.33 -2.47
N GLU A 198 -2.98 -2.40 -3.28
CA GLU A 198 -3.78 -3.61 -3.12
C GLU A 198 -3.52 -4.29 -1.76
N TYR A 199 -2.25 -4.37 -1.34
CA TYR A 199 -1.89 -4.91 -0.03
C TYR A 199 -2.38 -4.03 1.12
N ALA A 200 -2.28 -2.71 0.99
CA ALA A 200 -2.78 -1.78 2.00
C ALA A 200 -4.30 -1.92 2.14
N ASP A 201 -5.03 -1.91 1.02
CA ASP A 201 -6.48 -2.09 0.96
C ASP A 201 -6.91 -3.39 1.67
N ALA A 202 -6.32 -4.51 1.22
CA ALA A 202 -6.58 -5.82 1.78
C ALA A 202 -6.23 -5.93 3.26
N GLY A 203 -5.03 -5.45 3.63
CA GLY A 203 -4.52 -5.52 5.00
C GLY A 203 -5.36 -4.71 5.97
N LEU A 204 -5.80 -3.50 5.57
CA LEU A 204 -6.68 -2.65 6.38
C LEU A 204 -8.03 -3.32 6.59
N LYS A 205 -8.72 -3.73 5.52
CA LYS A 205 -10.04 -4.35 5.61
C LYS A 205 -10.01 -5.62 6.44
N MET A 206 -9.04 -6.51 6.20
CA MET A 206 -8.86 -7.72 6.99
C MET A 206 -8.67 -7.40 8.47
N PHE A 207 -7.79 -6.45 8.79
CA PHE A 207 -7.51 -6.10 10.18
C PHE A 207 -8.70 -5.41 10.88
N LEU A 208 -9.43 -4.54 10.19
CA LEU A 208 -10.58 -3.83 10.75
C LEU A 208 -11.76 -4.77 11.00
N GLU A 209 -12.00 -5.73 10.10
CA GLU A 209 -13.11 -6.68 10.22
C GLU A 209 -12.79 -7.84 11.16
N THR A 210 -11.60 -8.43 11.05
CA THR A 210 -11.28 -9.72 11.70
C THR A 210 -10.21 -9.64 12.79
N ARG A 211 -9.55 -8.47 12.93
CA ARG A 211 -8.33 -8.28 13.74
C ARG A 211 -7.13 -9.13 13.32
N GLN A 212 -7.18 -9.74 12.13
CA GLN A 212 -6.06 -10.47 11.55
C GLN A 212 -5.21 -9.58 10.64
N LYS A 213 -3.89 -9.75 10.74
CA LYS A 213 -2.91 -9.01 9.94
C LYS A 213 -2.44 -9.90 8.80
N LEU A 214 -2.49 -9.38 7.57
CA LEU A 214 -1.81 -10.04 6.46
C LEU A 214 -0.30 -10.05 6.72
N CYS A 215 0.31 -11.20 6.48
CA CYS A 215 1.75 -11.45 6.61
C CYS A 215 2.33 -10.99 7.95
N GLU A 216 1.63 -11.28 9.05
CA GLU A 216 2.06 -10.91 10.39
C GLU A 216 3.48 -11.42 10.69
N GLY A 217 4.32 -10.55 11.27
CA GLY A 217 5.72 -10.87 11.58
C GLY A 217 6.70 -10.73 10.40
N PHE A 218 6.21 -10.47 9.19
CA PHE A 218 7.05 -10.30 8.00
C PHE A 218 7.06 -8.87 7.48
N ARG A 219 8.15 -8.53 6.78
CA ARG A 219 8.15 -7.45 5.80
C ARG A 219 7.91 -8.02 4.43
N ILE A 220 7.08 -7.35 3.66
CA ILE A 220 6.61 -7.78 2.36
C ILE A 220 7.17 -6.83 1.32
N ARG A 221 7.95 -7.35 0.38
CA ARG A 221 8.57 -6.58 -0.69
C ARG A 221 7.73 -6.63 -1.96
N PHE A 222 7.56 -5.48 -2.58
CA PHE A 222 6.78 -5.32 -3.80
C PHE A 222 7.73 -5.17 -4.98
N ALA A 223 7.32 -5.68 -6.14
CA ALA A 223 8.02 -5.52 -7.42
C ALA A 223 7.84 -4.11 -8.00
N VAL A 224 8.00 -3.07 -7.16
CA VAL A 224 7.99 -1.66 -7.56
C VAL A 224 9.14 -0.93 -6.88
N GLN A 225 9.72 0.02 -7.61
CA GLN A 225 10.84 0.82 -7.14
C GLN A 225 10.44 2.27 -6.90
N THR A 226 11.08 2.88 -5.92
CA THR A 226 11.16 4.33 -5.75
C THR A 226 11.97 4.95 -6.89
N ALA A 227 11.88 6.27 -7.06
CA ALA A 227 12.70 6.99 -8.05
C ALA A 227 14.22 6.81 -7.85
N GLU A 228 14.66 6.47 -6.63
CA GLU A 228 16.06 6.23 -6.28
C GLU A 228 16.51 4.77 -6.55
N GLY A 229 15.63 3.93 -7.11
CA GLY A 229 15.93 2.53 -7.42
C GLY A 229 15.79 1.56 -6.25
N TYR A 230 15.39 2.04 -5.07
CA TYR A 230 15.06 1.16 -3.93
C TYR A 230 13.71 0.48 -4.11
N TRP A 231 13.61 -0.78 -3.69
CA TRP A 231 12.37 -1.55 -3.68
C TRP A 231 11.48 -1.14 -2.51
N VAL A 232 10.17 -1.06 -2.77
CA VAL A 232 9.16 -0.76 -1.75
C VAL A 232 8.88 -2.00 -0.92
N SER A 233 8.72 -1.83 0.39
CA SER A 233 8.24 -2.88 1.27
C SER A 233 7.27 -2.35 2.32
N VAL A 234 6.38 -3.22 2.79
CA VAL A 234 5.36 -2.94 3.80
C VAL A 234 5.46 -3.96 4.92
N GLY A 235 5.23 -3.54 6.15
CA GLY A 235 5.05 -4.44 7.28
C GLY A 235 4.15 -3.82 8.33
N TRP A 236 3.73 -4.63 9.30
CA TRP A 236 2.99 -4.15 10.45
C TRP A 236 3.95 -3.66 11.55
N ASN A 237 3.66 -2.49 12.11
CA ASN A 237 4.28 -1.96 13.31
C ASN A 237 3.17 -1.76 14.36
N GLY A 238 3.01 -2.75 15.25
CA GLY A 238 1.80 -2.87 16.05
C GLY A 238 0.58 -3.02 15.15
N ASP A 239 -0.41 -2.14 15.32
CA ASP A 239 -1.67 -2.13 14.55
C ASP A 239 -1.66 -1.12 13.40
N ARG A 240 -0.46 -0.75 12.93
CA ARG A 240 -0.26 0.23 11.86
C ARG A 240 0.58 -0.35 10.73
N LEU A 241 0.22 -0.03 9.50
CA LEU A 241 1.03 -0.30 8.31
C LEU A 241 2.20 0.68 8.27
N SER A 242 3.40 0.15 8.08
CA SER A 242 4.62 0.93 7.92
C SER A 242 5.30 0.55 6.62
N PHE A 243 5.73 1.57 5.90
CA PHE A 243 6.36 1.42 4.60
C PHE A 243 7.85 1.75 4.67
N TYR A 244 8.64 1.05 3.86
CA TYR A 244 10.09 1.08 3.89
C TYR A 244 10.67 0.97 2.47
N SER A 245 11.89 1.46 2.28
CA SER A 245 12.65 1.28 1.04
C SER A 245 13.89 0.41 1.30
N TRP A 246 14.24 -0.46 0.36
CA TRP A 246 15.34 -1.42 0.49
C TRP A 246 16.17 -1.54 -0.77
N ARG A 247 17.42 -1.94 -0.62
CA ARG A 247 18.24 -2.42 -1.74
C ARG A 247 17.80 -3.83 -2.13
N ALA A 248 18.25 -4.30 -3.30
CA ALA A 248 17.86 -5.58 -3.87
C ALA A 248 18.48 -6.82 -3.17
N ASP A 249 19.16 -6.61 -2.04
CA ASP A 249 19.85 -7.64 -1.26
C ASP A 249 18.87 -8.55 -0.50
N ALA A 250 19.30 -9.79 -0.25
CA ALA A 250 18.55 -10.78 0.51
C ALA A 250 18.55 -10.45 2.01
N ARG A 251 17.40 -10.61 2.68
CA ARG A 251 17.25 -10.45 4.13
C ARG A 251 16.27 -11.47 4.69
N GLU A 252 16.55 -11.93 5.91
CA GLU A 252 15.88 -13.10 6.51
C GLU A 252 14.35 -12.99 6.55
N ASN A 253 13.81 -11.81 6.89
CA ASN A 253 12.37 -11.61 7.11
C ASN A 253 11.68 -10.78 6.02
N ILE A 254 12.21 -10.78 4.80
CA ILE A 254 11.60 -10.11 3.65
C ILE A 254 11.09 -11.15 2.65
N GLY A 255 9.77 -11.30 2.55
CA GLY A 255 9.11 -12.18 1.59
C GLY A 255 8.34 -11.42 0.51
N SER A 256 7.64 -12.15 -0.35
CA SER A 256 6.81 -11.57 -1.41
C SER A 256 5.32 -11.76 -1.14
N PRO A 257 4.48 -10.75 -1.42
CA PRO A 257 3.05 -10.92 -1.44
C PRO A 257 2.63 -11.53 -2.77
N SER A 258 1.50 -12.23 -2.77
CA SER A 258 0.87 -12.65 -4.01
C SER A 258 -0.65 -12.65 -3.91
N ALA A 259 -1.29 -12.50 -5.07
CA ALA A 259 -2.71 -12.70 -5.25
C ALA A 259 -2.94 -13.74 -6.34
N ARG A 260 -4.07 -14.45 -6.23
CA ARG A 260 -4.51 -15.44 -7.19
C ARG A 260 -5.17 -14.74 -8.38
N ASP A 261 -4.71 -15.07 -9.58
CA ASP A 261 -5.39 -14.65 -10.81
C ASP A 261 -6.66 -15.49 -11.01
N SER A 262 -7.69 -14.84 -11.58
CA SER A 262 -8.97 -15.45 -11.92
C SER A 262 -8.85 -16.47 -13.04
#